data_AF-A0AAU3UM69-F1
#
_entry.id   AF-A0AAU3UM69-F1
#
_cell.length_a   1.000
_cell.length_b   1.000
_cell.length_c   1.000
_cell.angle_alpha   90.00
_cell.angle_beta   90.00
_cell.angle_gamma   90.00
#
_symmetry.space_group_name_H-M   'P 1'
#
loop_
_entity.id
_entity.type
_entity.pdbx_description
1 polymer ?
#
loop_
_entity_poly.entity_id
_entity_poly.type
_entity_poly.pdbx_seq_one_letter_code
_entity_poly.pdbx_strand_id
1 'polypeptide(L)'
;MMAPSPDLDVTFAGDDLVLRLAERSVVRLPKLHPHMLRHTFVTTMLDAGVDLRDVQIAARHADPRTTMRYDRARTNLDWHPNYILAAYMASAT
;
A
#
# COMPACT_ATOMS: atom_id res chain seq x y z
N MET A 1 21.62 4.86 40.29
CA MET A 1 22.47 4.85 39.08
C MET A 1 21.79 3.91 38.08
N MET A 2 20.91 4.46 37.24
CA MET A 2 20.05 3.69 36.32
C MET A 2 20.71 3.72 34.95
N ALA A 3 21.12 2.57 34.43
CA ALA A 3 21.65 2.47 33.08
C ALA A 3 20.57 2.88 32.06
N PRO A 4 20.91 3.63 31.00
CA PRO A 4 19.95 3.98 29.96
C PRO A 4 19.47 2.71 29.24
N SER A 5 18.16 2.58 29.07
CA SER A 5 17.54 1.54 28.24
C SER A 5 18.04 1.68 26.80
N PRO A 6 18.33 0.58 26.08
CA PRO A 6 18.67 0.68 24.68
C PRO A 6 17.42 1.12 23.95
N ASP A 7 17.44 2.34 23.42
CA ASP A 7 16.56 2.77 22.35
C ASP A 7 16.84 1.84 21.17
N LEU A 8 16.17 0.69 21.16
CA LEU A 8 16.16 -0.23 20.04
C LEU A 8 15.41 0.53 18.95
N ASP A 9 16.17 1.22 18.12
CA ASP A 9 15.67 1.94 16.97
C ASP A 9 14.87 0.95 16.10
N VAL A 10 13.54 1.00 16.27
CA VAL A 10 12.56 0.07 15.70
C VAL A 10 12.65 0.05 14.17
N THR A 11 13.23 1.11 13.60
CA THR A 11 13.53 1.28 12.18
C THR A 11 14.57 0.26 11.69
N PHE A 12 15.65 0.02 12.45
CA PHE A 12 16.70 -0.94 12.07
C PHE A 12 16.28 -2.40 12.27
N ALA A 13 15.43 -2.68 13.27
CA ALA A 13 14.92 -4.03 13.53
C ALA A 13 13.96 -4.54 12.43
N GLY A 14 13.22 -3.64 11.78
CA GLY A 14 12.30 -3.98 10.69
C GLY A 14 13.02 -4.44 9.42
N ASP A 15 14.13 -3.78 9.06
CA ASP A 15 14.96 -4.14 7.91
C ASP A 15 15.58 -5.55 8.08
N ASP A 16 16.13 -5.85 9.25
CA ASP A 16 16.75 -7.15 9.57
C ASP A 16 15.72 -8.30 9.52
N LEU A 17 14.52 -8.10 10.06
CA LEU A 17 13.46 -9.12 9.99
C LEU A 17 13.06 -9.44 8.55
N VAL A 18 12.91 -8.40 7.72
CA VAL A 18 12.52 -8.55 6.31
C VAL A 18 13.61 -9.29 5.52
N LEU A 19 14.88 -9.00 5.77
CA LEU A 19 16.00 -9.70 5.14
C LEU A 19 16.07 -11.17 5.58
N ARG A 20 15.89 -11.47 6.87
CA ARG A 20 15.83 -12.86 7.37
C ARG A 20 14.69 -13.68 6.76
N LEU A 21 13.54 -13.05 6.54
CA LEU A 21 12.42 -13.70 5.86
C LEU A 21 12.70 -13.92 4.37
N ALA A 22 13.38 -12.97 3.71
CA ALA A 22 13.80 -13.11 2.31
C ALA A 22 14.80 -14.26 2.12
N GLU A 23 15.76 -14.43 3.02
CA GLU A 23 16.74 -15.53 2.99
C GLU A 23 16.08 -16.91 3.08
N ARG A 24 14.94 -17.02 3.75
CA ARG A 24 14.17 -18.27 3.87
C ARG A 24 13.17 -18.48 2.73
N SER A 25 13.03 -17.52 1.82
CA SER A 25 12.10 -17.63 0.71
C SER A 25 12.69 -18.45 -0.43
N VAL A 26 11.86 -19.25 -1.10
CA VAL A 26 12.27 -20.07 -2.26
C VAL A 26 12.37 -19.22 -3.55
N VAL A 27 11.97 -17.94 -3.46
CA VAL A 27 11.96 -17.00 -4.58
C VAL A 27 13.17 -16.10 -4.51
N ARG A 28 13.94 -16.02 -5.60
CA ARG A 28 15.09 -15.11 -5.69
C ARG A 28 14.57 -13.70 -5.90
N LEU A 29 14.45 -12.95 -4.80
CA LEU A 29 14.02 -11.56 -4.85
C LEU A 29 15.23 -10.63 -5.05
N PRO A 30 15.08 -9.52 -5.80
CA PRO A 30 16.03 -8.41 -5.70
C PRO A 30 16.08 -7.90 -4.25
N LYS A 31 17.17 -7.21 -3.90
CA LYS A 31 17.50 -6.78 -2.53
C LYS A 31 16.27 -6.22 -1.80
N LEU A 32 15.69 -7.01 -0.90
CA LEU A 32 14.39 -6.72 -0.28
C LEU A 32 14.58 -5.65 0.80
N HIS A 33 13.74 -4.60 0.76
CA HIS A 33 13.73 -3.54 1.75
C HIS A 33 12.27 -3.27 2.17
N PRO A 34 12.00 -2.85 3.42
CA PRO A 34 10.63 -2.63 3.89
C PRO A 34 9.83 -1.62 3.06
N HIS A 35 10.49 -0.65 2.42
CA HIS A 35 9.80 0.27 1.52
C HIS A 35 9.24 -0.43 0.27
N MET A 36 9.93 -1.44 -0.27
CA MET A 36 9.41 -2.24 -1.39
C MET A 36 8.19 -3.05 -0.98
N LEU A 37 8.20 -3.65 0.23
CA LEU A 37 7.02 -4.36 0.73
C LEU A 37 5.82 -3.42 0.91
N ARG A 38 6.04 -2.19 1.40
CA ARG A 38 4.98 -1.17 1.49
C ARG A 38 4.43 -0.82 0.10
N HIS A 39 5.29 -0.68 -0.92
CA HIS A 39 4.82 -0.43 -2.29
C HIS A 39 3.97 -1.57 -2.84
N THR A 40 4.43 -2.81 -2.68
CA THR A 40 3.67 -3.99 -3.11
C THR A 40 2.33 -4.05 -2.41
N PHE A 41 2.30 -3.86 -1.09
CA PHE A 41 1.06 -3.83 -0.30
C PHE A 41 0.06 -2.79 -0.82
N VAL A 42 0.49 -1.53 -0.97
CA VAL A 42 -0.40 -0.44 -1.42
C VAL A 42 -0.94 -0.73 -2.83
N THR A 43 -0.06 -1.16 -3.74
CA THR A 43 -0.44 -1.48 -5.12
C THR A 43 -1.47 -2.60 -5.17
N THR A 44 -1.20 -3.72 -4.48
CA THR A 44 -2.07 -4.91 -4.52
C THR A 44 -3.44 -4.63 -3.92
N MET A 45 -3.51 -3.84 -2.84
CA MET A 45 -4.80 -3.50 -2.22
C MET A 45 -5.66 -2.62 -3.13
N LEU A 46 -5.06 -1.64 -3.83
CA LEU A 46 -5.78 -0.80 -4.79
C LEU A 46 -6.19 -1.59 -6.04
N ASP A 47 -5.31 -2.46 -6.56
CA ASP A 47 -5.64 -3.36 -7.68
C ASP A 47 -6.79 -4.32 -7.31
N ALA A 48 -6.92 -4.69 -6.03
CA ALA A 48 -8.02 -5.50 -5.51
C ALA A 48 -9.33 -4.70 -5.27
N GLY A 49 -9.34 -3.39 -5.56
CA GLY A 49 -10.52 -2.53 -5.42
C GLY A 49 -10.81 -2.06 -3.99
N VAL A 50 -9.85 -2.17 -3.07
CA VAL A 50 -9.99 -1.61 -1.72
C VAL A 50 -9.97 -0.08 -1.80
N ASP A 51 -10.80 0.57 -0.98
CA ASP A 51 -10.93 2.02 -0.99
C ASP A 51 -9.59 2.72 -0.69
N LEU A 52 -9.32 3.81 -1.42
CA LEU A 52 -8.10 4.60 -1.32
C LEU A 52 -7.82 5.05 0.12
N ARG A 53 -8.87 5.42 0.87
CA ARG A 53 -8.75 5.88 2.26
C ARG A 53 -8.32 4.75 3.19
N ASP A 54 -8.87 3.56 3.01
CA ASP A 54 -8.53 2.40 3.82
C ASP A 54 -7.08 1.97 3.57
N VAL A 55 -6.66 1.95 2.30
CA VAL A 55 -5.26 1.68 1.93
C VAL A 55 -4.32 2.75 2.49
N GLN A 56 -4.71 4.03 2.45
CA GLN A 56 -3.92 5.12 3.02
C GLN A 56 -3.69 4.95 4.52
N ILE A 57 -4.76 4.64 5.28
CA ILE A 57 -4.68 4.42 6.73
C ILE A 57 -3.78 3.22 7.03
N ALA A 58 -3.98 2.11 6.33
CA ALA A 58 -3.19 0.89 6.50
C ALA A 58 -1.69 1.11 6.20
N ALA A 59 -1.39 1.90 5.17
CA ALA A 59 -0.02 2.26 4.79
C ALA A 59 0.61 3.34 5.70
N ARG A 60 -0.19 3.97 6.56
CA ARG A 60 0.19 5.13 7.40
C ARG A 60 0.72 6.31 6.59
N HIS A 61 0.11 6.58 5.44
CA HIS A 61 0.48 7.74 4.62
C HIS A 61 -0.19 9.01 5.14
N ALA A 62 0.63 10.01 5.50
CA ALA A 62 0.14 11.31 5.96
C ALA A 62 -0.59 12.10 4.86
N ASP A 63 -0.07 12.07 3.62
CA ASP A 63 -0.67 12.71 2.46
C ASP A 63 -1.37 11.67 1.57
N PRO A 64 -2.67 11.82 1.27
CA PRO A 64 -3.38 10.97 0.31
C PRO A 64 -2.69 10.89 -1.07
N ARG A 65 -1.97 11.95 -1.48
CA ARG A 65 -1.21 11.97 -2.74
C ARG A 65 -0.12 10.91 -2.79
N THR A 66 0.42 10.50 -1.64
CA THR A 66 1.39 9.41 -1.55
C THR A 66 0.73 8.07 -1.93
N THR A 67 -0.53 7.85 -1.54
CA THR A 67 -1.30 6.65 -1.91
C THR A 67 -1.82 6.72 -3.35
N MET A 68 -2.32 7.88 -3.79
CA MET A 68 -2.88 8.07 -5.15
C MET A 68 -1.89 7.75 -6.27
N ARG A 69 -0.59 7.84 -6.03
CA ARG A 69 0.44 7.46 -7.02
C ARG A 69 0.38 5.99 -7.43
N TYR A 70 -0.20 5.14 -6.59
CA TYR A 70 -0.36 3.70 -6.82
C TYR A 70 -1.70 3.33 -7.43
N ASP A 71 -2.65 4.27 -7.48
CA ASP A 71 -3.95 4.04 -8.10
C ASP A 71 -3.80 4.04 -9.63
N ARG A 72 -3.77 2.83 -10.19
CA ARG A 72 -3.76 2.61 -11.64
C ARG A 72 -5.16 2.62 -12.25
N ALA A 73 -6.20 2.45 -11.44
CA ALA A 73 -7.59 2.52 -11.88
C ALA A 73 -8.02 3.96 -12.21
N ARG A 74 -7.28 4.98 -11.75
CA ARG A 74 -7.52 6.40 -12.08
C ARG A 74 -7.65 6.70 -13.58
N THR A 75 -7.09 5.87 -14.47
CA THR A 75 -7.19 6.03 -15.92
C THR A 75 -8.16 5.03 -16.57
N ASN A 76 -8.83 4.20 -15.78
CA ASN A 76 -9.76 3.20 -16.28
C ASN A 76 -11.12 3.85 -16.59
N LEU A 77 -11.55 3.81 -17.85
CA LEU A 77 -12.84 4.34 -18.28
C LEU A 77 -14.01 3.48 -17.79
N ASP A 78 -13.83 2.16 -17.61
CA ASP A 78 -14.92 1.25 -17.26
C ASP A 78 -15.52 1.54 -15.87
N TRP A 79 -14.75 2.20 -15.02
CA TRP A 79 -15.12 2.62 -13.67
C TRP A 79 -15.41 4.12 -13.59
N HIS A 80 -15.56 4.78 -14.75
CA HIS A 80 -15.79 6.21 -14.77
C HIS A 80 -17.20 6.51 -14.22
N PRO A 81 -17.33 7.45 -13.25
CA PRO A 81 -18.61 7.79 -12.63
C PRO A 81 -19.72 8.14 -13.63
N ASN A 82 -19.33 8.61 -14.82
CA ASN A 82 -20.26 8.88 -15.91
C ASN A 82 -21.10 7.65 -16.31
N TYR A 83 -20.54 6.43 -16.29
CA TYR A 83 -21.30 5.22 -16.63
C TYR A 83 -22.34 4.89 -15.56
N ILE A 84 -22.00 5.10 -14.28
CA ILE A 84 -22.92 4.91 -13.15
C ILE A 84 -24.05 5.95 -13.22
N LEU A 85 -23.71 7.21 -13.47
CA LEU A 85 -24.69 8.29 -13.64
C LEU A 85 -25.61 8.03 -14.84
N ALA A 86 -25.06 7.61 -15.98
CA ALA A 86 -25.84 7.28 -17.17
C ALA A 86 -26.80 6.12 -16.91
N ALA A 87 -26.34 5.05 -16.23
CA ALA A 87 -27.19 3.93 -15.86
C ALA A 87 -28.33 4.35 -14.90
N TYR A 88 -28.04 5.20 -13.91
CA TYR A 88 -29.04 5.74 -12.99
C TYR A 88 -30.06 6.64 -13.70
N MET A 89 -29.60 7.52 -14.60
CA MET A 89 -30.49 8.38 -15.38
C MET A 89 -31.37 7.56 -16.35
N ALA A 90 -30.81 6.52 -16.96
CA ALA A 90 -31.53 5.62 -17.85
C ALA A 90 -32.55 4.72 -17.12
N SER A 91 -32.33 4.39 -15.84
CA SER A 91 -33.30 3.64 -15.03
C SER A 91 -34.40 4.51 -14.42
N ALA A 92 -34.18 5.83 -14.36
CA ALA A 92 -35.13 6.81 -13.83
C ALA A 92 -36.12 7.35 -14.89
N THR A 93 -36.04 6.87 -16.13
CA THR A 93 -36.92 7.24 -17.25
C THR A 93 -37.72 6.04 -17.70
#